data_AF-A0A7W1HB40-F1
#
_entry.id   AF-A0A7W1HB40-F1
#
_cell.length_a   1.000
_cell.length_b   1.000
_cell.length_c   1.000
_cell.angle_alpha   90.00
_cell.angle_beta   90.00
_cell.angle_gamma   90.00
#
_symmetry.space_group_name_H-M   'P 1'
#
loop_
_entity.id
_entity.type
_entity.pdbx_description
1 polymer ?
#
loop_
_entity_poly.entity_id
_entity_poly.type
_entity_poly.pdbx_seq_one_letter_code
_entity_poly.pdbx_strand_id
1 'polypeptide(L)'
;AEAAFQQVLQVATMLEDESRTAVALFSLGSIARTRRDYGAAIPLLRESQALSERVGNRGRMAHAMVELGRIAGETGDLKQAESLLQDSLETFETLGQKADIGEALERLGEIASGRGEEARAQSLRARSLEIYSDVDYRPGFVRTLVFFAESASMQGRGERAAQLLGGVENEIQARPGSIAPEIHSRLQGVLGSLREQLGPALLEVFLASGRALSREQLVALATEKAQELEFKLANAAPSLLDSGDNHQILSKGGPRHEVEFR
;
A
#
# COMPACT_ATOMS: atom_id res chain seq x y z
N ALA A 1 0.63 -23.79 -15.90
CA ALA A 1 -0.41 -22.75 -15.84
C ALA A 1 -0.78 -22.26 -17.23
N GLU A 2 0.13 -21.68 -18.00
CA GLU A 2 -0.13 -21.13 -19.34
C GLU A 2 -0.79 -22.12 -20.32
N ALA A 3 -0.21 -23.31 -20.52
CA ALA A 3 -0.79 -24.32 -21.42
C ALA A 3 -2.22 -24.72 -21.04
N ALA A 4 -2.55 -24.73 -19.74
CA ALA A 4 -3.92 -25.01 -19.28
C ALA A 4 -4.88 -23.87 -19.66
N PHE A 5 -4.46 -22.60 -19.51
CA PHE A 5 -5.28 -21.47 -19.92
C PHE A 5 -5.40 -21.34 -21.45
N GLN A 6 -4.39 -21.76 -22.22
CA GLN A 6 -4.51 -21.87 -23.67
C GLN A 6 -5.57 -22.91 -24.08
N GLN A 7 -5.60 -24.07 -23.40
CA GLN A 7 -6.65 -25.07 -23.61
C GLN A 7 -8.04 -24.54 -23.22
N VAL A 8 -8.16 -23.86 -22.07
CA VAL A 8 -9.43 -23.24 -21.65
C VAL A 8 -9.89 -22.22 -22.68
N LEU A 9 -8.99 -21.37 -23.20
CA LEU A 9 -9.30 -20.40 -24.24
C LEU A 9 -9.84 -21.09 -25.49
N GLN A 10 -9.13 -22.12 -25.98
CA GLN A 10 -9.54 -22.85 -27.18
C GLN A 10 -10.95 -23.45 -27.02
N VAL A 11 -11.21 -24.15 -25.92
CA VAL A 11 -12.52 -24.78 -25.67
C VAL A 11 -13.61 -23.73 -25.47
N ALA A 12 -13.35 -22.67 -24.71
CA ALA A 12 -14.31 -21.60 -24.47
C ALA A 12 -14.70 -20.88 -25.76
N THR A 13 -13.73 -20.60 -26.65
CA THR A 13 -14.00 -20.01 -27.96
C THR A 13 -14.83 -20.94 -28.84
N MET A 14 -14.54 -22.25 -28.86
CA MET A 14 -15.34 -23.23 -29.61
C MET A 14 -16.79 -23.34 -29.13
N LEU A 15 -17.01 -23.10 -27.83
CA LEU A 15 -18.32 -23.16 -27.20
C LEU A 15 -19.00 -21.79 -27.12
N GLU A 16 -18.38 -20.74 -27.67
CA GLU A 16 -18.84 -19.35 -27.58
C GLU A 16 -19.11 -18.88 -26.12
N ASP A 17 -18.38 -19.44 -25.16
CA ASP A 17 -18.45 -19.07 -23.74
C ASP A 17 -17.59 -17.83 -23.49
N GLU A 18 -18.18 -16.65 -23.65
CA GLU A 18 -17.51 -15.36 -23.46
C GLU A 18 -16.96 -15.19 -22.03
N SER A 19 -17.64 -15.73 -21.03
CA SER A 19 -17.20 -15.61 -19.63
C SER A 19 -15.92 -16.41 -19.37
N ARG A 20 -15.83 -17.65 -19.87
CA ARG A 20 -14.61 -18.45 -19.77
C ARG A 20 -13.49 -17.92 -20.67
N THR A 21 -13.84 -17.40 -21.83
CA THR A 21 -12.89 -16.72 -22.72
C THR A 21 -12.23 -15.55 -21.99
N ALA A 22 -13.01 -14.70 -21.32
CA ALA A 22 -12.48 -13.59 -20.51
C ALA A 22 -11.55 -14.07 -19.38
N VAL A 23 -11.92 -15.16 -18.67
CA VAL A 23 -11.06 -15.75 -17.61
C VAL A 23 -9.70 -16.18 -18.18
N ALA A 24 -9.71 -16.89 -19.31
CA ALA A 24 -8.50 -17.41 -19.91
C ALA A 24 -7.59 -16.29 -20.42
N LEU A 25 -8.17 -15.30 -21.11
CA LEU A 25 -7.46 -14.12 -21.60
C LEU A 25 -6.84 -13.31 -20.46
N PHE A 26 -7.58 -13.05 -19.39
CA PHE A 26 -7.03 -12.38 -18.19
C PHE A 26 -5.81 -13.13 -17.64
N SER A 27 -5.94 -14.46 -17.49
CA SER A 27 -4.90 -15.29 -16.90
C SER A 27 -3.64 -15.36 -17.77
N LEU A 28 -3.80 -15.49 -19.09
CA LEU A 28 -2.69 -15.44 -20.05
C LEU A 28 -2.04 -14.05 -20.08
N GLY A 29 -2.85 -12.99 -20.04
CA GLY A 29 -2.38 -11.61 -19.97
C GLY A 29 -1.54 -11.34 -18.72
N SER A 30 -1.99 -11.81 -17.54
CA SER A 30 -1.24 -11.66 -16.29
C SER A 30 0.06 -12.49 -16.28
N ILE A 31 0.06 -13.68 -16.89
CA ILE A 31 1.28 -14.48 -17.08
C ILE A 31 2.28 -13.74 -17.98
N ALA A 32 1.81 -13.21 -19.12
CA ALA A 32 2.65 -12.42 -20.03
C ALA A 32 3.20 -11.16 -19.35
N ARG A 33 2.39 -10.45 -18.55
CA ARG A 33 2.84 -9.30 -17.75
C ARG A 33 3.94 -9.70 -16.76
N THR A 34 3.78 -10.82 -16.07
CA THR A 34 4.78 -11.31 -15.11
C THR A 34 6.11 -11.62 -15.78
N ARG A 35 6.09 -12.06 -17.05
CA ARG A 35 7.28 -12.23 -17.90
C ARG A 35 7.80 -10.94 -18.54
N ARG A 36 7.13 -9.81 -18.27
CA ARG A 36 7.38 -8.50 -18.89
C ARG A 36 7.21 -8.49 -20.41
N ASP A 37 6.45 -9.42 -20.97
CA ASP A 37 6.03 -9.39 -22.37
C ASP A 37 4.76 -8.54 -22.48
N TYR A 38 4.95 -7.22 -22.40
CA TYR A 38 3.83 -6.28 -22.46
C TYR A 38 3.15 -6.25 -23.83
N GLY A 39 3.88 -6.60 -24.89
CA GLY A 39 3.34 -6.72 -26.25
C GLY A 39 2.27 -7.81 -26.34
N ALA A 40 2.49 -8.95 -25.68
CA ALA A 40 1.48 -10.00 -25.54
C ALA A 40 0.44 -9.68 -24.46
N ALA A 41 0.83 -9.09 -23.33
CA ALA A 41 -0.06 -8.90 -22.17
C ALA A 41 -1.20 -7.91 -22.44
N ILE A 42 -0.89 -6.74 -23.02
CA ILE A 42 -1.86 -5.66 -23.23
C ILE A 42 -3.08 -6.11 -24.06
N PRO A 43 -2.93 -6.71 -25.27
CA PRO A 43 -4.08 -7.11 -26.06
C PRO A 43 -4.95 -8.14 -25.34
N LEU A 44 -4.35 -9.13 -24.68
CA LEU A 44 -5.06 -10.15 -23.91
C LEU A 44 -5.89 -9.54 -22.76
N LEU A 45 -5.30 -8.59 -22.02
CA LEU A 45 -5.98 -7.91 -20.91
C LEU A 45 -7.10 -7.00 -21.41
N ARG A 46 -6.90 -6.28 -22.53
CA ARG A 46 -7.94 -5.44 -23.15
C ARG A 46 -9.12 -6.25 -23.67
N GLU A 47 -8.85 -7.39 -24.32
CA GLU A 47 -9.91 -8.28 -24.79
C GLU A 47 -10.68 -8.89 -23.61
N SER A 48 -9.97 -9.34 -22.57
CA SER A 48 -10.60 -9.76 -21.32
C SER A 48 -11.48 -8.67 -20.70
N GLN A 49 -11.00 -7.43 -20.67
CA GLN A 49 -11.75 -6.29 -20.14
C GLN A 49 -13.06 -6.09 -20.92
N ALA A 50 -12.98 -6.04 -22.25
CA ALA A 50 -14.14 -5.84 -23.13
C ALA A 50 -15.17 -6.99 -23.04
N LEU A 51 -14.70 -8.23 -22.96
CA LEU A 51 -15.58 -9.39 -22.75
C LEU A 51 -16.24 -9.35 -21.37
N SER A 52 -15.47 -9.01 -20.33
CA SER A 52 -15.98 -8.89 -18.96
C SER A 52 -17.08 -7.83 -18.85
N GLU A 53 -16.91 -6.70 -19.55
CA GLU A 53 -17.95 -5.67 -19.66
C GLU A 53 -19.21 -6.21 -20.32
N ARG A 54 -19.08 -6.89 -21.47
CA ARG A 54 -20.22 -7.44 -22.23
C ARG A 54 -21.03 -8.45 -21.43
N VAL A 55 -20.35 -9.31 -20.67
CA VAL A 55 -21.01 -10.32 -19.82
C VAL A 55 -21.40 -9.79 -18.43
N GLY A 56 -21.18 -8.50 -18.15
CA GLY A 56 -21.54 -7.86 -16.88
C GLY A 56 -20.64 -8.22 -15.69
N ASN A 57 -19.47 -8.83 -15.91
CA ASN A 57 -18.51 -9.17 -14.86
C ASN A 57 -17.60 -7.97 -14.53
N ARG A 58 -18.14 -7.00 -13.78
CA ARG A 58 -17.43 -5.77 -13.39
C ARG A 58 -16.16 -6.02 -12.56
N GLY A 59 -16.13 -7.07 -11.74
CA GLY A 59 -14.95 -7.42 -10.95
C GLY A 59 -13.76 -7.83 -11.82
N ARG A 60 -13.96 -8.72 -12.80
CA ARG A 60 -12.91 -9.11 -13.76
C ARG A 60 -12.46 -7.95 -14.63
N MET A 61 -13.39 -7.09 -15.04
CA MET A 61 -13.09 -5.87 -15.77
C MET A 61 -12.11 -4.99 -14.95
N ALA A 62 -12.41 -4.76 -13.66
CA ALA A 62 -11.54 -3.98 -12.78
C ALA A 62 -10.17 -4.64 -12.56
N HIS A 63 -10.09 -5.97 -12.40
CA HIS A 63 -8.80 -6.67 -12.33
C HIS A 63 -7.96 -6.51 -13.60
N ALA A 64 -8.58 -6.57 -14.78
CA ALA A 64 -7.87 -6.31 -16.03
C ALA A 64 -7.32 -4.87 -16.08
N MET A 65 -8.07 -3.91 -15.54
CA MET A 65 -7.63 -2.51 -15.43
C MET A 65 -6.47 -2.35 -14.44
N VAL A 66 -6.45 -3.08 -13.31
CA VAL A 66 -5.30 -3.14 -12.41
C VAL A 66 -4.05 -3.63 -13.14
N GLU A 67 -4.13 -4.75 -13.87
CA GLU A 67 -2.96 -5.29 -14.59
C GLU A 67 -2.48 -4.35 -15.70
N LEU A 68 -3.40 -3.69 -16.42
CA LEU A 68 -3.06 -2.67 -17.41
C LEU A 68 -2.42 -1.43 -16.76
N GLY A 69 -2.93 -1.00 -15.60
CA GLY A 69 -2.37 0.12 -14.83
C GLY A 69 -0.96 -0.19 -14.33
N ARG A 70 -0.70 -1.42 -13.91
CA ARG A 70 0.65 -1.91 -13.57
C ARG A 70 1.60 -1.81 -14.75
N ILE A 71 1.18 -2.30 -15.93
CA ILE A 71 2.00 -2.20 -17.16
C ILE A 71 2.31 -0.73 -17.47
N ALA A 72 1.28 0.14 -17.46
CA ALA A 72 1.47 1.56 -17.71
C ALA A 72 2.51 2.17 -16.75
N GLY A 73 2.41 1.85 -15.45
CA GLY A 73 3.38 2.29 -14.45
C GLY A 73 4.80 1.78 -14.70
N GLU A 74 4.96 0.50 -15.02
CA GLU A 74 6.24 -0.15 -15.33
C GLU A 74 6.87 0.40 -16.64
N THR A 75 6.06 0.88 -17.58
CA THR A 75 6.50 1.53 -18.83
C THR A 75 6.67 3.06 -18.72
N GLY A 76 6.36 3.64 -17.56
CA GLY A 76 6.53 5.06 -17.28
C GLY A 76 5.33 5.97 -17.61
N ASP A 77 4.23 5.44 -18.15
CA ASP A 77 2.99 6.20 -18.29
C ASP A 77 2.22 6.24 -16.95
N LEU A 78 2.77 7.00 -16.01
CA LEU A 78 2.22 7.15 -14.67
C LEU A 78 0.82 7.78 -14.67
N LYS A 79 0.46 8.55 -15.72
CA LYS A 79 -0.86 9.19 -15.83
C LYS A 79 -1.92 8.16 -16.20
N GLN A 80 -1.64 7.35 -17.22
CA GLN A 80 -2.54 6.26 -17.60
C GLN A 80 -2.66 5.23 -16.47
N ALA A 81 -1.56 4.92 -15.79
CA ALA A 81 -1.57 4.02 -14.64
C ALA A 81 -2.51 4.49 -13.53
N GLU A 82 -2.42 5.77 -13.13
CA GLU A 82 -3.30 6.33 -12.10
C GLU A 82 -4.77 6.28 -12.51
N SER A 83 -5.11 6.65 -13.75
CA SER A 83 -6.49 6.61 -14.25
C SER A 83 -7.07 5.20 -14.19
N LEU A 84 -6.36 4.20 -14.72
CA LEU A 84 -6.81 2.81 -14.73
C LEU A 84 -7.01 2.26 -13.32
N LEU A 85 -6.12 2.63 -12.39
CA LEU A 85 -6.19 2.19 -11.01
C LEU A 85 -7.33 2.90 -10.24
N GLN A 86 -7.58 4.17 -10.49
CA GLN A 86 -8.72 4.91 -9.92
C GLN A 86 -10.06 4.33 -10.36
N ASP A 87 -10.23 4.06 -11.66
CA ASP A 87 -11.45 3.48 -12.18
C ASP A 87 -11.67 2.04 -11.65
N SER A 88 -10.59 1.28 -11.46
CA SER A 88 -10.66 -0.05 -10.82
C SER A 88 -11.05 0.04 -9.34
N LEU A 89 -10.50 1.02 -8.62
CA LEU A 89 -10.80 1.28 -7.21
C LEU A 89 -12.27 1.61 -7.02
N GLU A 90 -12.83 2.51 -7.82
CA GLU A 90 -14.26 2.88 -7.78
C GLU A 90 -15.15 1.64 -8.03
N THR A 91 -14.74 0.79 -8.96
CA THR A 91 -15.47 -0.46 -9.25
C THR A 91 -15.41 -1.42 -8.05
N PHE A 92 -14.24 -1.61 -7.44
CA PHE A 92 -14.12 -2.47 -6.26
C PHE A 92 -14.85 -1.92 -5.03
N GLU A 93 -14.87 -0.59 -4.84
CA GLU A 93 -15.66 0.09 -3.81
C GLU A 93 -17.16 -0.15 -4.03
N THR A 94 -17.64 -0.03 -5.27
CA THR A 94 -19.04 -0.32 -5.62
C THR A 94 -19.41 -1.79 -5.36
N LEU A 95 -18.49 -2.72 -5.62
CA LEU A 95 -18.70 -4.16 -5.42
C LEU A 95 -18.45 -4.62 -3.98
N GLY A 96 -17.95 -3.75 -3.10
CA GLY A 96 -17.58 -4.11 -1.73
C GLY A 96 -16.39 -5.07 -1.63
N GLN A 97 -15.56 -5.14 -2.66
CA GLN A 97 -14.43 -6.07 -2.76
C GLN A 97 -13.20 -5.55 -2.00
N LYS A 98 -13.26 -5.61 -0.66
CA LYS A 98 -12.28 -4.98 0.24
C LYS A 98 -10.81 -5.35 -0.04
N ALA A 99 -10.48 -6.62 -0.26
CA ALA A 99 -9.09 -6.99 -0.56
C ALA A 99 -8.58 -6.32 -1.84
N ASP A 100 -9.45 -6.20 -2.85
CA ASP A 100 -9.12 -5.60 -4.15
C ASP A 100 -9.02 -4.06 -4.06
N ILE A 101 -9.84 -3.43 -3.20
CA ILE A 101 -9.69 -2.01 -2.81
C ILE A 101 -8.29 -1.79 -2.21
N GLY A 102 -7.86 -2.66 -1.29
CA GLY A 102 -6.53 -2.60 -0.69
C GLY A 102 -5.41 -2.70 -1.72
N GLU A 103 -5.55 -3.58 -2.72
CA GLU A 103 -4.57 -3.71 -3.81
C GLU A 103 -4.52 -2.47 -4.71
N ALA A 104 -5.68 -1.95 -5.14
CA ALA A 104 -5.73 -0.75 -5.97
C ALA A 104 -5.08 0.45 -5.27
N LEU A 105 -5.32 0.62 -3.96
CA LEU A 105 -4.69 1.67 -3.14
C LEU A 105 -3.16 1.50 -3.05
N GLU A 106 -2.68 0.29 -2.85
CA GLU A 106 -1.23 0.02 -2.81
C GLU A 106 -0.57 0.39 -4.14
N ARG A 107 -1.18 -0.01 -5.27
CA ARG A 107 -0.70 0.33 -6.62
C ARG A 107 -0.72 1.83 -6.87
N LEU A 108 -1.77 2.54 -6.45
CA LEU A 108 -1.80 4.00 -6.50
C LEU A 108 -0.68 4.62 -5.65
N GLY A 109 -0.35 4.01 -4.51
CA GLY A 109 0.79 4.41 -3.69
C GLY A 109 2.13 4.24 -4.40
N GLU A 110 2.31 3.17 -5.17
CA GLU A 110 3.48 2.97 -6.03
C GLU A 110 3.59 4.04 -7.11
N ILE A 111 2.47 4.39 -7.77
CA ILE A 111 2.44 5.47 -8.76
C ILE A 111 2.77 6.82 -8.12
N ALA A 112 2.21 7.12 -6.94
CA ALA A 112 2.50 8.35 -6.21
C ALA A 112 3.99 8.45 -5.83
N SER A 113 4.60 7.38 -5.30
CA SER A 113 6.06 7.35 -5.04
C SER A 113 6.86 7.57 -6.33
N GLY A 114 6.44 6.99 -7.46
CA GLY A 114 7.09 7.20 -8.77
C GLY A 114 7.06 8.65 -9.25
N ARG A 115 6.13 9.47 -8.75
CA ARG A 115 6.05 10.92 -9.00
C ARG A 115 6.76 11.77 -7.93
N GLY A 116 7.36 11.15 -6.91
CA GLY A 116 7.92 11.84 -5.76
C GLY A 116 6.87 12.34 -4.76
N GLU A 117 5.61 11.94 -4.88
CA GLU A 117 4.51 12.31 -3.98
C GLU A 117 4.50 11.42 -2.72
N GLU A 118 5.61 11.39 -1.99
CA GLU A 118 5.84 10.36 -0.95
C GLU A 118 4.82 10.41 0.21
N ALA A 119 4.36 11.60 0.59
CA ALA A 119 3.30 11.75 1.60
C ALA A 119 1.97 11.11 1.15
N ARG A 120 1.63 11.26 -0.14
CA ARG A 120 0.43 10.64 -0.73
C ARG A 120 0.60 9.12 -0.80
N ALA A 121 1.78 8.66 -1.20
CA ALA A 121 2.10 7.24 -1.28
C ALA A 121 1.96 6.54 0.09
N GLN A 122 2.48 7.15 1.15
CA GLN A 122 2.36 6.64 2.52
C GLN A 122 0.90 6.60 2.98
N SER A 123 0.11 7.64 2.71
CA SER A 123 -1.32 7.68 3.05
C SER A 123 -2.11 6.55 2.36
N LEU A 124 -1.85 6.33 1.06
CA LEU A 124 -2.51 5.26 0.28
C LEU A 124 -2.13 3.87 0.81
N ARG A 125 -0.85 3.63 1.10
CA ARG A 125 -0.38 2.37 1.68
C ARG A 125 -0.88 2.14 3.11
N ALA A 126 -1.03 3.19 3.91
CA ALA A 126 -1.63 3.11 5.25
C ALA A 126 -3.09 2.64 5.19
N ARG A 127 -3.90 3.24 4.30
CA ARG A 127 -5.29 2.80 4.08
C ARG A 127 -5.37 1.36 3.56
N SER A 128 -4.46 0.96 2.67
CA SER A 128 -4.35 -0.43 2.20
C SER A 128 -4.03 -1.40 3.34
N LEU A 129 -3.07 -1.06 4.22
CA LEU A 129 -2.69 -1.87 5.37
C LEU A 129 -3.85 -2.09 6.34
N GLU A 130 -4.61 -1.02 6.64
CA GLU A 130 -5.82 -1.08 7.48
C GLU A 130 -6.84 -2.05 6.90
N ILE A 131 -7.16 -1.91 5.60
CA ILE A 131 -8.10 -2.80 4.92
C ILE A 131 -7.63 -4.25 4.97
N TYR A 132 -6.35 -4.52 4.68
CA TYR A 132 -5.81 -5.88 4.72
C TYR A 132 -5.84 -6.50 6.12
N SER A 133 -5.65 -5.69 7.16
CA SER A 133 -5.84 -6.11 8.55
C SER A 133 -7.31 -6.51 8.79
N ASP A 134 -8.25 -5.65 8.41
CA ASP A 134 -9.69 -5.83 8.64
C ASP A 134 -10.27 -7.09 7.97
N VAL A 135 -9.77 -7.45 6.78
CA VAL A 135 -10.27 -8.62 6.02
C VAL A 135 -9.42 -9.88 6.16
N ASP A 136 -8.47 -9.90 7.11
CA ASP A 136 -7.48 -10.97 7.27
C ASP A 136 -6.73 -11.34 5.96
N TYR A 137 -6.46 -10.36 5.10
CA TYR A 137 -5.74 -10.57 3.85
C TYR A 137 -4.22 -10.52 4.08
N ARG A 138 -3.69 -11.63 4.60
CA ARG A 138 -2.28 -11.76 4.99
C ARG A 138 -1.25 -11.38 3.91
N PRO A 139 -1.36 -11.81 2.64
CA PRO A 139 -0.33 -11.50 1.64
C PRO A 139 -0.16 -10.00 1.42
N GLY A 140 -1.27 -9.25 1.40
CA GLY A 140 -1.25 -7.80 1.33
C GLY A 140 -0.73 -7.17 2.61
N PHE A 141 -1.20 -7.65 3.76
CA PHE A 141 -0.78 -7.15 5.08
C PHE A 141 0.74 -7.24 5.28
N VAL A 142 1.31 -8.42 5.03
CA VAL A 142 2.77 -8.66 5.17
C VAL A 142 3.57 -7.81 4.19
N ARG A 143 3.15 -7.75 2.92
CA ARG A 143 3.84 -6.94 1.90
C ARG A 143 3.90 -5.47 2.31
N THR A 144 2.79 -4.92 2.77
CA THR A 144 2.71 -3.52 3.17
C THR A 144 3.47 -3.25 4.47
N LEU A 145 3.51 -4.19 5.43
CA LEU A 145 4.36 -4.07 6.63
C LEU A 145 5.85 -4.04 6.29
N VAL A 146 6.32 -4.90 5.37
CA VAL A 146 7.72 -4.89 4.91
C VAL A 146 8.07 -3.54 4.29
N PHE A 147 7.17 -2.94 3.50
CA PHE A 147 7.37 -1.60 2.97
C PHE A 147 7.55 -0.55 4.07
N PHE A 148 6.70 -0.56 5.11
CA PHE A 148 6.84 0.37 6.24
C PHE A 148 8.11 0.13 7.03
N ALA A 149 8.53 -1.13 7.21
CA ALA A 149 9.79 -1.46 7.86
C ALA A 149 11.01 -0.94 7.09
N GLU A 150 10.99 -1.04 5.76
CA GLU A 150 12.04 -0.47 4.90
C GLU A 150 12.11 1.04 5.02
N SER A 151 10.96 1.71 4.92
CA SER A 151 10.91 3.16 5.07
C SER A 151 11.42 3.60 6.44
N ALA A 152 11.02 2.90 7.52
CA ALA A 152 11.53 3.16 8.86
C ALA A 152 13.05 2.93 8.96
N SER A 153 13.58 1.85 8.36
CA SER A 153 15.01 1.55 8.32
C SER A 153 15.80 2.65 7.59
N MET A 154 15.31 3.11 6.44
CA MET A 154 15.93 4.20 5.67
C MET A 154 15.91 5.53 6.42
N GLN A 155 14.92 5.76 7.28
CA GLN A 155 14.82 6.94 8.14
C GLN A 155 15.62 6.81 9.44
N GLY A 156 16.40 5.74 9.64
CA GLY A 156 17.17 5.48 10.85
C GLY A 156 16.32 5.07 12.06
N ARG A 157 15.04 4.74 11.85
CA ARG A 157 14.10 4.27 12.88
C ARG A 157 14.22 2.75 13.03
N GLY A 158 15.43 2.27 13.34
CA GLY A 158 15.79 0.84 13.31
C GLY A 158 14.97 -0.03 14.27
N GLU A 159 14.69 0.45 15.49
CA GLU A 159 13.83 -0.26 16.46
C GLU A 159 12.47 -0.60 15.85
N ARG A 160 11.82 0.41 15.27
CA ARG A 160 10.49 0.28 14.69
C ARG A 160 10.50 -0.62 13.46
N ALA A 161 11.50 -0.46 12.60
CA ALA A 161 11.68 -1.34 11.46
C ALA A 161 11.78 -2.80 11.93
N ALA A 162 12.61 -3.08 12.94
CA ALA A 162 12.74 -4.42 13.51
C ALA A 162 11.44 -4.94 14.15
N GLN A 163 10.69 -4.12 14.87
CA GLN A 163 9.38 -4.49 15.42
C GLN A 163 8.37 -4.86 14.33
N LEU A 164 8.31 -4.08 13.24
CA LEU A 164 7.44 -4.40 12.10
C LEU A 164 7.85 -5.72 11.44
N LEU A 165 9.15 -5.98 11.28
CA LEU A 165 9.63 -7.25 10.74
C LEU A 165 9.37 -8.43 11.68
N GLY A 166 9.41 -8.23 12.99
CA GLY A 166 8.99 -9.25 13.96
C GLY A 166 7.53 -9.64 13.78
N GLY A 167 6.65 -8.66 13.56
CA GLY A 167 5.25 -8.92 13.19
C GLY A 167 5.11 -9.71 11.88
N VAL A 168 5.90 -9.36 10.87
CA VAL A 168 5.96 -10.08 9.58
C VAL A 168 6.37 -11.54 9.77
N GLU A 169 7.39 -11.82 10.58
CA GLU A 169 7.84 -13.17 10.87
C GLU A 169 6.75 -14.02 11.54
N ASN A 170 6.02 -13.44 12.50
CA ASN A 170 4.91 -14.11 13.16
C ASN A 170 3.79 -14.46 12.15
N GLU A 171 3.44 -13.54 11.24
CA GLU A 171 2.46 -13.80 10.19
C GLU A 171 2.90 -14.91 9.21
N ILE A 172 4.19 -14.94 8.85
CA ILE A 172 4.76 -15.99 7.98
C ILE A 172 4.74 -17.34 8.70
N GLN A 173 5.15 -17.39 9.97
CA GLN A 173 5.18 -18.61 10.77
C GLN A 173 3.77 -19.18 10.98
N ALA A 174 2.77 -18.33 11.14
CA ALA A 174 1.38 -18.76 11.34
C ALA A 174 0.80 -19.51 10.13
N ARG A 175 1.20 -19.17 8.89
CA ARG A 175 0.84 -19.93 7.66
C ARG A 175 2.00 -19.96 6.65
N PRO A 176 2.90 -20.95 6.76
CA PRO A 176 3.99 -21.14 5.81
C PRO A 176 3.49 -21.31 4.37
N GLY A 177 4.19 -20.74 3.39
CA GLY A 177 3.85 -20.85 1.96
C GLY A 177 2.78 -19.88 1.44
N SER A 178 2.21 -19.03 2.30
CA SER A 178 1.21 -18.02 1.90
C SER A 178 1.81 -16.70 1.37
N ILE A 179 3.13 -16.55 1.41
CA ILE A 179 3.85 -15.32 1.06
C ILE A 179 4.78 -15.58 -0.13
N ALA A 180 4.81 -14.64 -1.07
CA ALA A 180 5.57 -14.76 -2.31
C ALA A 180 7.10 -14.68 -2.06
N PRO A 181 7.94 -15.39 -2.84
CA PRO A 181 9.40 -15.39 -2.67
C PRO A 181 10.04 -14.01 -2.73
N GLU A 182 9.48 -13.09 -3.52
CA GLU A 182 9.97 -11.72 -3.67
C GLU A 182 9.88 -10.95 -2.34
N ILE A 183 8.80 -11.17 -1.58
CA ILE A 183 8.61 -10.56 -0.26
C ILE A 183 9.64 -11.12 0.73
N HIS A 184 9.94 -12.42 0.64
CA HIS A 184 10.96 -13.03 1.49
C HIS A 184 12.36 -12.46 1.20
N SER A 185 12.71 -12.30 -0.07
CA SER A 185 13.97 -11.68 -0.48
C SER A 185 14.08 -10.24 0.05
N ARG A 186 13.00 -9.47 -0.07
CA ARG A 186 12.92 -8.09 0.44
C ARG A 186 13.15 -8.04 1.95
N LEU A 187 12.40 -8.85 2.71
CA LEU A 187 12.54 -9.02 4.17
C LEU A 187 14.00 -9.28 4.58
N GLN A 188 14.68 -10.22 3.92
CA GLN A 188 16.08 -10.55 4.22
C GLN A 188 17.02 -9.35 3.97
N GLY A 189 16.76 -8.57 2.93
CA GLY A 189 17.48 -7.32 2.66
C GLY A 189 17.38 -6.34 3.83
N VAL A 190 16.16 -6.09 4.32
CA VAL A 190 15.93 -5.18 5.46
C VAL A 190 16.60 -5.68 6.73
N LEU A 191 16.48 -6.98 7.03
CA LEU A 191 17.13 -7.59 8.20
C LEU A 191 18.66 -7.46 8.14
N GLY A 192 19.24 -7.58 6.95
CA GLY A 192 20.67 -7.33 6.72
C GLY A 192 21.06 -5.90 7.11
N SER A 193 20.36 -4.89 6.57
CA SER A 193 20.61 -3.49 6.91
C SER A 193 20.42 -3.19 8.39
N LEU A 194 19.37 -3.74 9.03
CA LEU A 194 19.13 -3.53 10.46
C LEU A 194 20.17 -4.21 11.33
N ARG A 195 20.70 -5.37 10.91
CA ARG A 195 21.79 -6.05 11.63
C ARG A 195 23.06 -5.20 11.66
N GLU A 196 23.35 -4.48 10.58
CA GLU A 196 24.47 -3.54 10.52
C GLU A 196 24.21 -2.29 11.39
N GLN A 197 22.99 -1.77 11.39
CA GLN A 197 22.62 -0.56 12.14
C GLN A 197 22.54 -0.78 13.66
N LEU A 198 21.98 -1.91 14.10
CA LEU A 198 21.63 -2.16 15.51
C LEU A 198 22.54 -3.18 16.19
N GLY A 199 23.24 -4.01 15.42
CA GLY A 199 23.89 -5.21 15.91
C GLY A 199 22.90 -6.36 16.22
N PRO A 200 23.38 -7.60 16.32
CA PRO A 200 22.53 -8.79 16.38
C PRO A 200 21.69 -8.88 17.66
N ALA A 201 22.21 -8.43 18.80
CA ALA A 201 21.51 -8.55 20.08
C ALA A 201 20.29 -7.62 20.17
N LEU A 202 20.45 -6.34 19.82
CA LEU A 202 19.32 -5.38 19.81
C LEU A 202 18.30 -5.71 18.72
N LEU A 203 18.76 -6.16 17.55
CA LEU A 203 17.87 -6.61 16.49
C LEU A 203 16.93 -7.72 16.99
N GLU A 204 17.45 -8.76 17.65
CA GLU A 204 16.60 -9.83 18.17
C GLU A 204 15.62 -9.37 19.26
N VAL A 205 16.03 -8.44 20.13
CA VAL A 205 15.12 -7.87 21.14
C VAL A 205 13.92 -7.21 20.47
N PHE A 206 14.16 -6.39 19.44
CA PHE A 206 13.08 -5.68 18.75
C PHE A 206 12.25 -6.58 17.83
N LEU A 207 12.86 -7.58 17.19
CA LEU A 207 12.11 -8.61 16.47
C LEU A 207 11.19 -9.39 17.43
N ALA A 208 11.69 -9.76 18.62
CA ALA A 208 10.90 -10.45 19.62
C ALA A 208 9.73 -9.62 20.13
N SER A 209 9.92 -8.32 20.38
CA SER A 209 8.81 -7.45 20.77
C SER A 209 7.80 -7.29 19.63
N GLY A 210 8.26 -7.20 18.38
CA GLY A 210 7.42 -7.19 17.18
C GLY A 210 6.55 -8.44 17.01
N ARG A 211 7.13 -9.63 17.22
CA ARG A 211 6.42 -10.92 17.15
C ARG A 211 5.25 -11.03 18.13
N ALA A 212 5.28 -10.26 19.23
CA ALA A 212 4.24 -10.25 20.25
C ALA A 212 3.09 -9.27 19.96
N LEU A 213 3.20 -8.40 18.94
CA LEU A 213 2.19 -7.39 18.63
C LEU A 213 0.99 -7.99 17.90
N SER A 214 -0.20 -7.48 18.20
CA SER A 214 -1.41 -7.73 17.41
C SER A 214 -1.34 -6.99 16.07
N ARG A 215 -2.19 -7.38 15.11
CA ARG A 215 -2.28 -6.65 13.83
C ARG A 215 -2.67 -5.19 14.00
N GLU A 216 -3.59 -4.89 14.91
CA GLU A 216 -3.99 -3.51 15.23
C GLU A 216 -2.78 -2.70 15.72
N GLN A 217 -1.97 -3.27 16.60
CA GLN A 217 -0.74 -2.63 17.08
C GLN A 217 0.30 -2.48 15.95
N LEU A 218 0.43 -3.47 15.07
CA LEU A 218 1.31 -3.38 13.90
C LEU A 218 0.85 -2.30 12.91
N VAL A 219 -0.46 -2.13 12.69
CA VAL A 219 -1.03 -1.06 11.87
C VAL A 219 -0.74 0.31 12.50
N ALA A 220 -0.98 0.47 13.80
CA ALA A 220 -0.70 1.70 14.52
C ALA A 220 0.80 2.04 14.48
N LEU A 221 1.65 1.03 14.70
CA LEU A 221 3.10 1.15 14.60
C LEU A 221 3.52 1.48 13.16
N ALA A 222 2.90 0.92 12.12
CA ALA A 222 3.28 1.19 10.74
C ALA A 222 2.90 2.60 10.28
N THR A 223 1.75 3.11 10.69
CA THR A 223 1.12 4.31 10.10
C THR A 223 1.37 5.62 10.84
N GLU A 224 2.08 5.62 11.97
CA GLU A 224 2.32 6.83 12.80
C GLU A 224 1.04 7.55 13.24
N LYS A 225 -0.10 6.86 13.19
CA LYS A 225 -1.42 7.46 13.37
C LYS A 225 -1.71 7.95 14.80
N ALA A 226 -0.80 7.79 15.76
CA ALA A 226 -1.05 8.25 17.13
C ALA A 226 -0.56 9.67 17.44
N GLN A 227 0.34 10.31 16.66
CA GLN A 227 0.97 11.56 17.14
C GLN A 227 0.98 12.73 16.15
N GLU A 228 1.12 12.51 14.84
CA GLU A 228 1.16 13.65 13.91
C GLU A 228 -0.20 14.16 13.47
N LEU A 229 -1.22 13.30 13.34
CA LEU A 229 -2.56 13.73 12.93
C LEU A 229 -3.37 14.27 14.11
N GLU A 230 -3.21 13.75 15.33
CA GLU A 230 -3.78 14.38 16.53
C GLU A 230 -3.14 15.73 16.82
N PHE A 231 -1.82 15.89 16.65
CA PHE A 231 -1.16 17.19 16.78
C PHE A 231 -1.55 18.17 15.66
N LYS A 232 -1.67 17.71 14.41
CA LYS A 232 -2.11 18.56 13.28
C LYS A 232 -3.60 18.90 13.37
N LEU A 233 -4.47 18.00 13.86
CA LEU A 233 -5.90 18.28 14.03
C LEU A 233 -6.21 19.10 15.29
N ALA A 234 -5.50 18.88 16.41
CA ALA A 234 -5.61 19.71 17.61
C ALA A 234 -5.09 21.14 17.37
N ASN A 235 -4.11 21.33 16.48
CA ASN A 235 -3.55 22.64 16.14
C ASN A 235 -4.16 23.28 14.87
N ALA A 236 -4.94 22.55 14.07
CA ALA A 236 -5.66 23.10 12.90
C ALA A 236 -7.04 23.66 13.26
N ALA A 237 -7.51 23.50 14.50
CA ALA A 237 -8.76 24.08 14.98
C ALA A 237 -8.57 25.09 16.13
N PRO A 238 -7.99 26.28 15.85
CA PRO A 238 -8.42 27.48 16.56
C PRO A 238 -8.96 28.50 15.56
N SER A 239 -10.17 28.26 15.04
CA SER A 239 -11.01 29.37 14.56
C SER A 239 -12.46 28.91 14.47
N LEU A 240 -13.38 29.79 14.92
CA LEU A 240 -14.85 29.70 14.87
C LEU A 240 -15.60 29.47 16.20
N LEU A 241 -15.09 30.02 17.30
CA LEU A 241 -15.94 30.68 18.29
C LEU A 241 -15.37 32.07 18.59
N ASP A 242 -15.61 32.98 17.64
CA ASP A 242 -15.78 34.38 17.97
C ASP A 242 -17.15 34.52 18.66
N SER A 243 -17.18 35.05 19.87
CA SER A 243 -18.10 36.12 20.23
C SER A 243 -17.86 36.61 21.66
N GLY A 244 -17.35 37.83 21.75
CA GLY A 244 -17.64 38.76 22.85
C GLY A 244 -16.83 38.56 24.13
N ASP A 245 -15.77 39.35 24.34
CA ASP A 245 -16.01 40.68 24.86
C ASP A 245 -14.75 41.56 24.85
N ASN A 246 -15.06 42.83 24.67
CA ASN A 246 -14.18 43.98 24.51
C ASN A 246 -13.46 44.35 25.82
N HIS A 247 -12.44 45.20 25.66
CA HIS A 247 -11.69 45.97 26.67
C HIS A 247 -10.53 45.23 27.37
N GLN A 248 -9.31 45.76 27.48
CA GLN A 248 -8.85 47.14 27.40
C GLN A 248 -7.37 47.22 26.99
N ILE A 249 -7.14 48.07 25.99
CA ILE A 249 -5.98 48.92 25.76
C ILE A 249 -5.25 49.28 27.07
N LEU A 250 -3.91 49.08 27.13
CA LEU A 250 -2.95 50.18 27.26
C LEU A 250 -1.50 49.72 27.08
N SER A 251 -0.90 50.32 26.06
CA SER A 251 0.53 50.46 25.84
C SER A 251 1.19 51.30 26.95
N LYS A 252 2.46 51.00 27.26
CA LYS A 252 3.58 51.98 27.28
C LYS A 252 4.89 51.37 27.83
N GLY A 253 5.94 51.44 27.01
CA GLY A 253 7.16 52.16 27.39
C GLY A 253 8.36 51.39 27.95
N GLY A 254 9.31 51.06 27.06
CA GLY A 254 10.72 51.53 27.15
C GLY A 254 11.68 50.96 28.22
N PRO A 255 13.01 51.11 28.03
CA PRO A 255 13.98 50.05 28.35
C PRO A 255 14.94 50.31 29.52
N ARG A 256 15.59 49.21 29.94
CA ARG A 256 16.93 49.02 30.56
C ARG A 256 17.58 50.19 31.32
N HIS A 257 17.89 49.93 32.60
CA HIS A 257 19.13 50.37 33.25
C HIS A 257 19.70 49.24 34.13
N GLU A 258 20.91 48.79 33.81
CA GLU A 258 21.88 48.25 34.78
C GLU A 258 22.44 49.42 35.61
N VAL A 259 22.75 49.17 36.90
CA VAL A 259 24.03 49.46 37.59
C VAL A 259 23.88 49.24 39.12
N GLU A 260 24.70 48.29 39.60
CA GLU A 260 25.46 48.16 40.87
C GLU A 260 24.86 48.39 42.28
N PHE A 261 25.12 47.39 43.15
CA PHE A 261 25.71 47.47 44.50
C PHE A 261 26.29 46.06 44.78
N ARG A 262 27.52 45.78 45.21
CA ARG A 262 28.61 46.48 45.92
C ARG A 262 29.97 45.92 45.48
#